data_AF-A0A833D3J5-F1
#
_entry.id   AF-A0A833D3J5-F1
#
_cell.length_a   1.000
_cell.length_b   1.000
_cell.length_c   1.000
_cell.angle_alpha   90.00
_cell.angle_beta   90.00
_cell.angle_gamma   90.00
#
_symmetry.space_group_name_H-M   'P 1'
#
loop_
_entity.id
_entity.type
_entity.pdbx_description
1 polymer ?
#
loop_
_entity_poly.entity_id
_entity_poly.type
_entity_poly.pdbx_seq_one_letter_code
_entity_poly.pdbx_strand_id
1 'polypeptide(L)'
;RTTGKTTKKLKARALWDSIGHAAWASADPGIQFHTTINDWHTCPKSGPIRASNPCSEYMFLDDTACNLASLNLMLFRKGGQSASVNRQSTGRPTADTRLPTAEFDIEAYEHAIRLWTIALEISVLMAQFPSRQIAELSYRFRTLGLGYANIGGLLMASGFAYDSAEARGLCGALTAIMTGVAFATSAEMASEIGAFEAYPDNAADMLRVIRNHRRAAYGPKDGYEKLSIAPVPLDHATVPDARLTEAARRAWDRAIELGQSHGFRNAQSTVIAPTGTIGLVMDCDTTGIEPDFALVKFKKLAGGGYFKIINQTVPEALRVLGYSLEEAKAIIDYAVGLATLRTAPGVNHESLRAKGFTEEKLKLVESSLASAFDIKFVFNRWTLGDDFLLKGLKLTAEQAAAPDLDLLAAIGFSKQDIEAANQYCCGTMTLEGAPGLKEEHLPVFDCANPCGRKGKRFLSVDSHIQMMAAAQPFISGAISKTINMPNEATVEDCKASYMLSWRLALKANALYR
;
A
#
# COMPACT_ATOMS: atom_id res chain seq x y z
N ARG A 1 -18.77 34.39 0.82
CA ARG A 1 -20.01 33.70 0.36
C ARG A 1 -21.10 33.96 1.40
N THR A 2 -21.86 35.05 1.34
CA THR A 2 -22.79 35.45 2.43
C THR A 2 -24.18 35.89 1.95
N THR A 3 -24.39 36.15 0.65
CA THR A 3 -25.63 36.77 0.16
C THR A 3 -26.53 35.86 -0.69
N GLY A 4 -26.09 34.62 -0.98
CA GLY A 4 -26.81 33.69 -1.88
C GLY A 4 -26.87 34.12 -3.35
N LYS A 5 -26.37 35.32 -3.70
CA LYS A 5 -26.39 35.85 -5.06
C LYS A 5 -25.24 35.26 -5.89
N THR A 6 -25.53 34.94 -7.15
CA THR A 6 -24.51 34.50 -8.12
C THR A 6 -23.52 35.63 -8.36
N THR A 7 -22.23 35.43 -8.02
CA THR A 7 -21.16 36.42 -8.25
C THR A 7 -20.53 36.28 -9.64
N LYS A 8 -20.41 35.06 -10.17
CA LYS A 8 -19.80 34.77 -11.47
C LYS A 8 -20.38 33.48 -12.06
N LYS A 9 -20.64 33.47 -13.37
CA LYS A 9 -20.95 32.26 -14.14
C LYS A 9 -19.68 31.80 -14.87
N LEU A 10 -19.39 30.50 -14.82
CA LEU A 10 -18.22 29.88 -15.46
C LEU A 10 -18.68 28.75 -16.37
N LYS A 11 -17.92 28.47 -17.44
CA LYS A 11 -18.11 27.24 -18.22
C LYS A 11 -17.57 26.07 -17.40
N ALA A 12 -18.43 25.11 -17.06
CA ALA A 12 -18.06 23.97 -16.22
C ALA A 12 -16.85 23.20 -16.79
N ARG A 13 -16.81 22.99 -18.12
CA ARG A 13 -15.68 22.32 -18.79
C ARG A 13 -14.36 23.09 -18.60
N ALA A 14 -14.35 24.41 -18.75
CA ALA A 14 -13.15 25.21 -18.56
C ALA A 14 -12.63 25.17 -17.11
N LEU A 15 -13.54 25.13 -16.13
CA LEU A 15 -13.15 24.94 -14.73
C LEU A 15 -12.59 23.53 -14.50
N TRP A 16 -13.22 22.51 -15.08
CA TRP A 16 -12.74 21.13 -15.03
C TRP A 16 -11.35 20.95 -15.66
N ASP A 17 -11.10 21.60 -16.80
CA ASP A 17 -9.79 21.61 -17.45
C ASP A 17 -8.73 22.31 -16.58
N SER A 18 -9.11 23.38 -15.86
CA SER A 18 -8.20 24.05 -14.92
C SER A 18 -7.85 23.15 -13.73
N ILE A 19 -8.83 22.41 -13.19
CA ILE A 19 -8.62 21.43 -12.12
C ILE A 19 -7.71 20.30 -12.59
N GLY A 20 -7.99 19.73 -13.78
CA GLY A 20 -7.18 18.67 -14.37
C GLY A 20 -5.74 19.12 -14.64
N HIS A 21 -5.55 20.34 -15.14
CA HIS A 21 -4.21 20.88 -15.37
C HIS A 21 -3.43 21.07 -14.08
N ALA A 22 -4.06 21.62 -13.03
CA ALA A 22 -3.44 21.76 -11.72
C ALA A 22 -3.02 20.38 -11.16
N ALA A 23 -3.94 19.41 -11.20
CA ALA A 23 -3.67 18.04 -10.75
C ALA A 23 -2.51 17.39 -11.49
N TRP A 24 -2.42 17.58 -12.80
CA TRP A 24 -1.29 17.10 -13.60
C TRP A 24 0.04 17.80 -13.26
N ALA A 25 -0.02 19.11 -12.99
CA ALA A 25 1.15 19.94 -12.73
C ALA A 25 1.73 19.78 -11.32
N SER A 26 0.90 19.46 -10.32
CA SER A 26 1.32 19.42 -8.91
C SER A 26 0.76 18.28 -8.08
N ALA A 27 0.10 17.28 -8.70
CA ALA A 27 -0.64 16.21 -8.01
C ALA A 27 -1.81 16.71 -7.12
N ASP A 28 -2.16 17.99 -7.23
CA ASP A 28 -3.18 18.67 -6.43
C ASP A 28 -4.08 19.56 -7.31
N PRO A 29 -5.36 19.76 -6.98
CA PRO A 29 -6.00 19.35 -5.74
C PRO A 29 -6.45 17.88 -5.78
N GLY A 30 -6.33 17.19 -4.64
CA GLY A 30 -7.17 16.02 -4.36
C GLY A 30 -8.67 16.38 -4.42
N ILE A 31 -9.49 15.44 -4.91
CA ILE A 31 -10.94 15.64 -5.07
C ILE A 31 -11.72 14.80 -4.08
N GLN A 32 -12.68 15.42 -3.39
CA GLN A 32 -13.70 14.73 -2.60
C GLN A 32 -15.06 14.76 -3.31
N PHE A 33 -15.80 13.65 -3.24
CA PHE A 33 -17.11 13.49 -3.87
C PHE A 33 -18.22 13.73 -2.85
N HIS A 34 -18.58 15.01 -2.68
CA HIS A 34 -19.44 15.49 -1.59
C HIS A 34 -20.80 14.77 -1.48
N THR A 35 -21.45 14.46 -2.60
CA THR A 35 -22.71 13.72 -2.63
C THR A 35 -22.52 12.30 -2.08
N THR A 36 -21.54 11.56 -2.62
CA THR A 36 -21.23 10.21 -2.14
C THR A 36 -20.90 10.21 -0.65
N ILE A 37 -20.08 11.16 -0.17
CA ILE A 37 -19.75 11.27 1.26
C ILE A 37 -21.02 11.42 2.12
N ASN A 38 -21.92 12.33 1.74
CA ASN A 38 -23.13 12.61 2.54
C ASN A 38 -24.23 11.54 2.38
N ASP A 39 -24.31 10.86 1.25
CA ASP A 39 -25.22 9.72 1.04
C ASP A 39 -24.92 8.58 2.02
N TRP A 40 -23.65 8.41 2.40
CA TRP A 40 -23.17 7.44 3.38
C TRP A 40 -23.02 8.01 4.81
N HIS A 41 -23.46 9.25 5.06
CA HIS A 41 -23.34 9.86 6.37
C HIS A 41 -24.34 9.25 7.37
N THR A 42 -23.82 8.81 8.51
CA THR A 42 -24.59 8.24 9.62
C THR A 42 -25.31 9.28 10.47
N CYS A 43 -24.88 10.56 10.44
CA CYS A 43 -25.43 11.62 11.30
C CYS A 43 -25.91 12.90 10.57
N PRO A 44 -26.69 12.80 9.46
CA PRO A 44 -27.06 13.97 8.66
C PRO A 44 -27.96 14.97 9.39
N LYS A 45 -28.64 14.57 10.49
CA LYS A 45 -29.42 15.51 11.32
C LYS A 45 -28.54 16.43 12.15
N SER A 46 -27.29 16.02 12.39
CA SER A 46 -26.30 16.80 13.13
C SER A 46 -25.49 17.75 12.26
N GLY A 47 -25.62 17.67 10.94
CA GLY A 47 -25.01 18.58 9.98
C GLY A 47 -24.48 17.85 8.73
N PRO A 48 -24.15 18.59 7.65
CA PRO A 48 -23.49 17.99 6.50
C PRO A 48 -21.98 17.82 6.76
N ILE A 49 -21.38 16.77 6.19
CA ILE A 49 -19.92 16.64 6.11
C ILE A 49 -19.43 17.63 5.05
N ARG A 50 -18.61 18.61 5.45
CA ARG A 50 -18.14 19.69 4.56
C ARG A 50 -16.76 19.43 3.97
N ALA A 51 -15.87 18.85 4.77
CA ALA A 51 -14.49 18.59 4.40
C ALA A 51 -14.00 17.30 5.07
N SER A 52 -12.91 16.76 4.53
CA SER A 52 -12.12 15.72 5.19
C SER A 52 -11.00 16.32 6.04
N ASN A 53 -10.33 15.46 6.80
CA ASN A 53 -9.00 15.72 7.35
C ASN A 53 -7.90 15.78 6.24
N PRO A 54 -6.63 16.11 6.58
CA PRO A 54 -5.54 16.25 5.60
C PRO A 54 -5.24 15.00 4.76
N CYS A 55 -5.56 13.81 5.27
CA CYS A 55 -5.23 12.54 4.60
C CYS A 55 -6.42 11.94 3.83
N SER A 56 -7.59 12.61 3.81
CA SER A 56 -8.78 12.23 3.03
C SER A 56 -9.50 10.92 3.45
N GLU A 57 -9.17 10.34 4.61
CA GLU A 57 -9.82 9.13 5.16
C GLU A 57 -10.87 9.42 6.23
N TYR A 58 -10.77 10.56 6.93
CA TYR A 58 -11.72 10.91 7.99
C TYR A 58 -12.80 11.84 7.46
N MET A 59 -14.01 11.30 7.31
CA MET A 59 -15.17 11.98 6.73
C MET A 59 -16.27 12.13 7.76
N PHE A 60 -16.17 13.14 8.61
CA PHE A 60 -17.18 13.42 9.62
C PHE A 60 -17.37 14.93 9.83
N LEU A 61 -18.21 15.31 10.80
CA LEU A 61 -18.56 16.69 11.09
C LEU A 61 -17.34 17.55 11.44
N ASP A 62 -17.41 18.84 11.12
CA ASP A 62 -16.39 19.82 11.47
C ASP A 62 -16.10 19.79 12.98
N ASP A 63 -14.84 20.07 13.36
CA ASP A 63 -14.39 20.10 14.75
C ASP A 63 -14.63 18.77 15.50
N THR A 64 -14.49 17.63 14.83
CA THR A 64 -14.44 16.30 15.46
C THR A 64 -13.07 15.66 15.28
N ALA A 65 -12.65 14.83 16.23
CA ALA A 65 -11.39 14.09 16.17
C ALA A 65 -11.62 12.62 15.79
N CYS A 66 -10.56 11.97 15.32
CA CYS A 66 -10.56 10.54 15.01
C CYS A 66 -9.46 9.83 15.78
N ASN A 67 -9.81 8.74 16.46
CA ASN A 67 -8.82 7.83 17.04
C ASN A 67 -8.51 6.71 16.05
N LEU A 68 -7.24 6.59 15.67
CA LEU A 68 -6.80 5.72 14.58
C LEU A 68 -6.02 4.50 15.09
N ALA A 69 -6.29 3.34 14.50
CA ALA A 69 -5.47 2.14 14.62
C ALA A 69 -5.46 1.38 13.29
N SER A 70 -4.46 0.53 13.08
CA SER A 70 -4.38 -0.29 11.86
C SER A 70 -3.88 -1.69 12.18
N LEU A 71 -4.56 -2.70 11.63
CA LEU A 71 -4.17 -4.10 11.71
C LEU A 71 -3.21 -4.45 10.56
N ASN A 72 -2.07 -5.07 10.84
CA ASN A 72 -1.22 -5.65 9.79
C ASN A 72 -1.86 -6.97 9.30
N LEU A 73 -2.38 -6.99 8.08
CA LEU A 73 -3.12 -8.15 7.56
C LEU A 73 -2.26 -9.43 7.41
N MET A 74 -0.95 -9.29 7.25
CA MET A 74 -0.04 -10.43 7.15
C MET A 74 0.00 -11.29 8.42
N LEU A 75 -0.34 -10.72 9.59
CA LEU A 75 -0.38 -11.47 10.85
C LEU A 75 -1.51 -12.50 10.92
N PHE A 76 -2.52 -12.38 10.05
CA PHE A 76 -3.66 -13.28 9.99
C PHE A 76 -3.52 -14.31 8.85
N ARG A 77 -2.39 -14.35 8.14
CA ARG A 77 -2.15 -15.35 7.10
C ARG A 77 -1.53 -16.61 7.72
N LYS A 78 -2.24 -17.74 7.69
CA LYS A 78 -1.75 -19.03 8.22
C LYS A 78 -0.62 -19.58 7.34
N GLY A 79 0.47 -20.03 7.95
CA GLY A 79 1.62 -20.63 7.23
C GLY A 79 2.60 -19.62 6.61
N GLY A 80 2.31 -18.32 6.69
CA GLY A 80 3.32 -17.27 6.56
C GLY A 80 4.02 -17.10 7.90
N GLN A 81 5.34 -17.24 7.95
CA GLN A 81 6.06 -16.87 9.16
C GLN A 81 5.96 -15.34 9.28
N SER A 82 5.14 -14.85 10.19
CA SER A 82 5.33 -13.48 10.66
C SER A 82 6.75 -13.36 11.20
N ALA A 83 7.58 -12.56 10.52
CA ALA A 83 8.95 -12.26 10.92
C ALA A 83 9.07 -11.68 12.35
N SER A 84 7.95 -11.34 13.00
CA SER A 84 7.91 -10.77 14.34
C SER A 84 7.55 -11.74 15.47
N VAL A 85 7.17 -13.00 15.21
CA VAL A 85 6.76 -13.93 16.29
C VAL A 85 7.73 -15.09 16.56
N ASN A 86 8.69 -15.39 15.69
CA ASN A 86 9.74 -16.37 16.02
C ASN A 86 11.00 -16.23 15.16
N ARG A 87 11.99 -15.44 15.61
CA ARG A 87 13.37 -15.49 15.07
C ARG A 87 14.14 -16.76 15.49
N GLN A 88 13.50 -17.75 16.10
CA GLN A 88 14.16 -18.92 16.70
C GLN A 88 13.65 -20.30 16.23
N SER A 89 12.81 -20.41 15.20
CA SER A 89 12.53 -21.74 14.65
C SER A 89 13.61 -22.15 13.63
N THR A 90 14.64 -22.84 14.12
CA THR A 90 15.66 -23.58 13.35
C THR A 90 15.10 -24.85 12.68
N GLY A 91 13.81 -24.85 12.30
CA GLY A 91 13.17 -25.98 11.66
C GLY A 91 13.69 -26.19 10.25
N ARG A 92 14.25 -27.37 9.98
CA ARG A 92 14.62 -27.80 8.62
C ARG A 92 13.42 -27.65 7.67
N PRO A 93 13.60 -27.13 6.45
CA PRO A 93 12.55 -27.15 5.43
C PRO A 93 12.14 -28.61 5.17
N THR A 94 10.86 -28.91 5.29
CA THR A 94 10.30 -30.21 4.87
C THR A 94 10.21 -30.26 3.34
N ALA A 95 10.38 -31.46 2.77
CA ALA A 95 10.52 -31.71 1.33
C ALA A 95 9.27 -31.43 0.47
N ASP A 96 8.18 -30.95 1.06
CA ASP A 96 7.02 -30.43 0.34
C ASP A 96 7.16 -28.90 0.21
N THR A 97 7.62 -28.46 -0.95
CA THR A 97 8.01 -27.06 -1.20
C THR A 97 6.85 -26.16 -1.59
N ARG A 98 5.63 -26.70 -1.79
CA ARG A 98 4.46 -25.88 -2.11
C ARG A 98 3.76 -25.47 -0.83
N LEU A 99 3.66 -24.16 -0.58
CA LEU A 99 2.61 -23.71 0.32
C LEU A 99 1.27 -23.77 -0.42
N PRO A 100 0.19 -24.24 0.23
CA PRO A 100 -1.14 -23.87 -0.24
C PRO A 100 -1.26 -22.34 -0.25
N THR A 101 -2.10 -21.80 -1.14
CA THR A 101 -2.58 -20.41 -1.06
C THR A 101 -2.98 -20.16 0.39
N ALA A 102 -2.20 -19.36 1.10
CA ALA A 102 -2.19 -19.37 2.54
C ALA A 102 -3.57 -19.00 3.09
N GLU A 103 -4.12 -19.89 3.91
CA GLU A 103 -5.43 -19.73 4.53
C GLU A 103 -5.45 -18.47 5.41
N PHE A 104 -6.52 -17.68 5.37
CA PHE A 104 -6.68 -16.51 6.24
C PHE A 104 -7.36 -16.90 7.57
N ASP A 105 -6.82 -16.45 8.69
CA ASP A 105 -7.34 -16.66 10.03
C ASP A 105 -8.43 -15.64 10.36
N ILE A 106 -9.65 -15.99 9.96
CA ILE A 106 -10.84 -15.15 10.14
C ILE A 106 -11.13 -14.92 11.63
N GLU A 107 -11.03 -15.95 12.46
CA GLU A 107 -11.36 -15.85 13.89
C GLU A 107 -10.40 -14.90 14.62
N ALA A 108 -9.09 -15.05 14.37
CA ALA A 108 -8.09 -14.13 14.94
C ALA A 108 -8.31 -12.69 14.45
N TYR A 109 -8.69 -12.52 13.17
CA TYR A 109 -8.99 -11.20 12.61
C TYR A 109 -10.21 -10.56 13.28
N GLU A 110 -11.35 -11.27 13.36
CA GLU A 110 -12.56 -10.80 14.03
C GLU A 110 -12.30 -10.45 15.50
N HIS A 111 -11.52 -11.29 16.21
CA HIS A 111 -11.12 -11.02 17.58
C HIS A 111 -10.29 -9.74 17.72
N ALA A 112 -9.28 -9.56 16.86
CA ALA A 112 -8.45 -8.37 16.85
C ALA A 112 -9.25 -7.10 16.55
N ILE A 113 -10.18 -7.15 15.58
CA ILE A 113 -11.08 -6.05 15.26
C ILE A 113 -11.90 -5.65 16.48
N ARG A 114 -12.49 -6.63 17.18
CA ARG A 114 -13.29 -6.39 18.37
C ARG A 114 -12.46 -5.73 19.48
N LEU A 115 -11.28 -6.27 19.77
CA LEU A 115 -10.37 -5.76 20.79
C LEU A 115 -9.96 -4.31 20.48
N TRP A 116 -9.55 -4.03 19.25
CA TRP A 116 -9.11 -2.70 18.85
C TRP A 116 -10.26 -1.70 18.77
N THR A 117 -11.47 -2.12 18.40
CA THR A 117 -12.66 -1.27 18.49
C THR A 117 -12.90 -0.80 19.92
N ILE A 118 -12.81 -1.71 20.90
CA ILE A 118 -12.93 -1.38 22.33
C ILE A 118 -11.78 -0.46 22.78
N ALA A 119 -10.54 -0.75 22.38
CA ALA A 119 -9.38 0.08 22.73
C ALA A 119 -9.50 1.51 22.20
N LEU A 120 -9.96 1.67 20.96
CA LEU A 120 -10.22 2.97 20.34
C LEU A 120 -11.37 3.73 21.03
N GLU A 121 -12.42 3.02 21.44
CA GLU A 121 -13.52 3.60 22.21
C GLU A 121 -13.06 4.10 23.59
N ILE A 122 -12.20 3.33 24.27
CA ILE A 122 -11.58 3.77 25.54
C ILE A 122 -10.72 5.01 25.31
N SER A 123 -9.96 5.08 24.21
CA SER A 123 -9.09 6.22 23.93
C SER A 123 -9.86 7.52 23.67
N VAL A 124 -11.13 7.47 23.27
CA VAL A 124 -12.00 8.67 23.19
C VAL A 124 -12.11 9.38 24.54
N LEU A 125 -12.16 8.62 25.63
CA LEU A 125 -12.27 9.16 26.99
C LEU A 125 -10.93 9.63 27.57
N MET A 126 -9.81 9.11 27.06
CA MET A 126 -8.46 9.44 27.53
C MET A 126 -7.82 10.59 26.76
N ALA A 127 -8.39 10.95 25.59
CA ALA A 127 -7.83 11.96 24.71
C ALA A 127 -7.87 13.36 25.34
N GLN A 128 -6.81 14.13 25.09
CA GLN A 128 -6.76 15.56 25.37
C GLN A 128 -6.97 16.32 24.05
N PHE A 129 -7.89 17.28 24.06
CA PHE A 129 -8.29 17.98 22.85
C PHE A 129 -7.80 19.44 22.86
N PRO A 130 -7.37 19.97 21.70
CA PRO A 130 -6.81 21.32 21.61
C PRO A 130 -7.87 22.43 21.72
N SER A 131 -9.16 22.10 21.62
CA SER A 131 -10.25 23.06 21.81
C SER A 131 -11.43 22.41 22.53
N ARG A 132 -12.21 23.24 23.23
CA ARG A 132 -13.44 22.82 23.90
C ARG A 132 -14.45 22.20 22.92
N GLN A 133 -14.62 22.82 21.76
CA GLN A 133 -15.56 22.35 20.74
C GLN A 133 -15.18 20.96 20.22
N ILE A 134 -13.88 20.72 19.98
CA ILE A 134 -13.40 19.39 19.56
C ILE A 134 -13.64 18.35 20.65
N ALA A 135 -13.41 18.70 21.93
CA ALA A 135 -13.69 17.80 23.04
C ALA A 135 -15.19 17.41 23.11
N GLU A 136 -16.07 18.42 23.06
CA GLU A 136 -17.52 18.22 23.15
C GLU A 136 -18.03 17.36 21.99
N LEU A 137 -17.68 17.68 20.75
CA LEU A 137 -18.16 16.94 19.58
C LEU A 137 -17.54 15.54 19.50
N SER A 138 -16.26 15.37 19.84
CA SER A 138 -15.63 14.04 19.87
C SER A 138 -16.26 13.13 20.91
N TYR A 139 -16.63 13.66 22.09
CA TYR A 139 -17.37 12.90 23.09
C TYR A 139 -18.80 12.57 22.65
N ARG A 140 -19.48 13.53 22.00
CA ARG A 140 -20.88 13.40 21.55
C ARG A 140 -21.06 12.36 20.45
N PHE A 141 -20.10 12.24 19.52
CA PHE A 141 -20.19 11.35 18.35
C PHE A 141 -19.31 10.11 18.41
N ARG A 142 -18.24 10.14 19.23
CA ARG A 142 -17.38 8.98 19.54
C ARG A 142 -16.83 8.32 18.27
N THR A 143 -16.34 9.11 17.34
CA THR A 143 -15.83 8.66 16.05
C THR A 143 -14.51 7.92 16.20
N LEU A 144 -14.43 6.75 15.57
CA LEU A 144 -13.23 5.92 15.50
C LEU A 144 -12.76 5.79 14.05
N GLY A 145 -11.54 5.30 13.87
CA GLY A 145 -10.98 4.93 12.59
C GLY A 145 -10.06 3.72 12.70
N LEU A 146 -10.67 2.55 12.87
CA LEU A 146 -9.97 1.29 12.70
C LEU A 146 -9.79 0.99 11.21
N GLY A 147 -8.55 0.68 10.82
CA GLY A 147 -8.19 0.29 9.47
C GLY A 147 -7.27 -0.92 9.43
N TYR A 148 -6.63 -1.11 8.28
CA TYR A 148 -5.61 -2.13 8.09
C TYR A 148 -4.44 -1.59 7.26
N ALA A 149 -3.34 -2.34 7.28
CA ALA A 149 -2.17 -2.15 6.44
C ALA A 149 -1.83 -3.44 5.70
N ASN A 150 -0.90 -3.32 4.74
CA ASN A 150 -0.21 -4.47 4.14
C ASN A 150 -1.08 -5.40 3.29
N ILE A 151 -2.19 -4.90 2.72
CA ILE A 151 -3.01 -5.72 1.79
C ILE A 151 -2.22 -6.08 0.54
N GLY A 152 -1.40 -5.16 -0.01
CA GLY A 152 -0.57 -5.44 -1.17
C GLY A 152 0.45 -6.55 -0.89
N GLY A 153 1.06 -6.53 0.31
CA GLY A 153 1.92 -7.61 0.78
C GLY A 153 1.17 -8.93 0.93
N LEU A 154 -0.03 -8.91 1.54
CA LEU A 154 -0.88 -10.10 1.67
C LEU A 154 -1.20 -10.74 0.31
N LEU A 155 -1.58 -9.91 -0.66
CA LEU A 155 -1.93 -10.33 -2.01
C LEU A 155 -0.74 -10.95 -2.74
N MET A 156 0.39 -10.24 -2.77
CA MET A 156 1.62 -10.73 -3.41
C MET A 156 2.06 -12.05 -2.79
N ALA A 157 2.17 -12.10 -1.46
CA ALA A 157 2.61 -13.29 -0.75
C ALA A 157 1.67 -14.48 -0.96
N SER A 158 0.38 -14.22 -1.19
CA SER A 158 -0.64 -15.24 -1.50
C SER A 158 -0.69 -15.61 -3.00
N GLY A 159 0.18 -15.03 -3.84
CA GLY A 159 0.23 -15.33 -5.27
C GLY A 159 -0.83 -14.63 -6.11
N PHE A 160 -1.52 -13.63 -5.58
CA PHE A 160 -2.51 -12.85 -6.32
C PHE A 160 -1.91 -11.57 -6.88
N ALA A 161 -2.12 -11.32 -8.18
CA ALA A 161 -1.87 -10.02 -8.78
C ALA A 161 -2.79 -8.97 -8.14
N TYR A 162 -2.26 -7.80 -7.79
CA TYR A 162 -3.04 -6.73 -7.15
C TYR A 162 -4.25 -6.32 -8.01
N ASP A 163 -4.13 -6.36 -9.34
CA ASP A 163 -5.20 -6.03 -10.30
C ASP A 163 -6.13 -7.23 -10.66
N SER A 164 -5.99 -8.37 -9.98
CA SER A 164 -6.86 -9.52 -10.21
C SER A 164 -8.25 -9.34 -9.60
N ALA A 165 -9.24 -10.05 -10.13
CA ALA A 165 -10.59 -10.05 -9.57
C ALA A 165 -10.59 -10.67 -8.16
N GLU A 166 -9.74 -11.66 -7.96
CA GLU A 166 -9.49 -12.39 -6.71
C GLU A 166 -8.92 -11.46 -5.64
N ALA A 167 -7.94 -10.63 -6.00
CA ALA A 167 -7.38 -9.64 -5.09
C ALA A 167 -8.41 -8.61 -4.63
N ARG A 168 -9.24 -8.11 -5.56
CA ARG A 168 -10.34 -7.20 -5.23
C ARG A 168 -11.40 -7.88 -4.37
N GLY A 169 -11.76 -9.13 -4.66
CA GLY A 169 -12.68 -9.93 -3.86
C GLY A 169 -12.19 -10.12 -2.43
N LEU A 170 -10.93 -10.51 -2.26
CA LEU A 170 -10.29 -10.65 -0.96
C LEU A 170 -10.26 -9.32 -0.19
N CYS A 171 -9.84 -8.22 -0.84
CA CYS A 171 -9.81 -6.90 -0.21
C CYS A 171 -11.20 -6.46 0.24
N GLY A 172 -12.22 -6.61 -0.61
CA GLY A 172 -13.61 -6.29 -0.28
C GLY A 172 -14.12 -7.12 0.90
N ALA A 173 -13.87 -8.44 0.91
CA ALA A 173 -14.32 -9.32 1.99
C ALA A 173 -13.67 -8.99 3.34
N LEU A 174 -12.35 -8.77 3.37
CA LEU A 174 -11.64 -8.37 4.59
C LEU A 174 -12.13 -7.02 5.12
N THR A 175 -12.35 -6.06 4.23
CA THR A 175 -12.89 -4.75 4.60
C THR A 175 -14.32 -4.86 5.15
N ALA A 176 -15.15 -5.70 4.53
CA ALA A 176 -16.52 -5.97 4.98
C ALA A 176 -16.55 -6.60 6.38
N ILE A 177 -15.69 -7.59 6.65
CA ILE A 177 -15.55 -8.22 7.98
C ILE A 177 -15.12 -7.17 9.01
N MET A 178 -14.07 -6.38 8.71
CA MET A 178 -13.55 -5.36 9.62
C MET A 178 -14.64 -4.41 10.11
N THR A 179 -15.35 -3.80 9.17
CA THR A 179 -16.33 -2.77 9.55
C THR A 179 -17.61 -3.37 10.12
N GLY A 180 -18.05 -4.53 9.61
CA GLY A 180 -19.21 -5.23 10.17
C GLY A 180 -18.97 -5.63 11.63
N VAL A 181 -17.80 -6.22 11.94
CA VAL A 181 -17.44 -6.59 13.31
C VAL A 181 -17.22 -5.37 14.19
N ALA A 182 -16.63 -4.28 13.67
CA ALA A 182 -16.48 -3.04 14.43
C ALA A 182 -17.84 -2.42 14.81
N PHE A 183 -18.81 -2.38 13.88
CA PHE A 183 -20.16 -1.89 14.20
C PHE A 183 -20.94 -2.85 15.09
N ALA A 184 -20.81 -4.17 14.90
CA ALA A 184 -21.39 -5.13 15.83
C ALA A 184 -20.85 -4.91 17.24
N THR A 185 -19.53 -4.79 17.40
CA THR A 185 -18.88 -4.49 18.69
C THR A 185 -19.35 -3.16 19.26
N SER A 186 -19.51 -2.13 18.42
CA SER A 186 -20.07 -0.84 18.82
C SER A 186 -21.50 -0.94 19.35
N ALA A 187 -22.36 -1.77 18.73
CA ALA A 187 -23.71 -2.01 19.19
C ALA A 187 -23.76 -2.84 20.48
N GLU A 188 -22.86 -3.80 20.65
CA GLU A 188 -22.71 -4.54 21.91
C GLU A 188 -22.22 -3.63 23.05
N MET A 189 -21.28 -2.71 22.80
CA MET A 189 -20.94 -1.70 23.79
C MET A 189 -22.15 -0.81 24.12
N ALA A 190 -22.98 -0.47 23.13
CA ALA A 190 -24.18 0.32 23.37
C ALA A 190 -25.22 -0.38 24.27
N SER A 191 -25.30 -1.71 24.26
CA SER A 191 -26.20 -2.44 25.17
C SER A 191 -25.79 -2.33 26.64
N GLU A 192 -24.49 -2.20 26.90
CA GLU A 192 -23.94 -2.13 28.27
C GLU A 192 -23.82 -0.70 28.78
N ILE A 193 -23.36 0.24 27.95
CA ILE A 193 -22.99 1.60 28.36
C ILE A 193 -23.72 2.71 27.58
N GLY A 194 -24.71 2.34 26.75
CA GLY A 194 -25.54 3.24 25.96
C GLY A 194 -24.93 3.63 24.61
N ALA A 195 -25.77 4.01 23.65
CA ALA A 195 -25.35 4.57 22.36
C ALA A 195 -24.63 5.93 22.51
N PHE A 196 -23.99 6.43 21.44
CA PHE A 196 -23.47 7.80 21.46
C PHE A 196 -24.60 8.82 21.62
N GLU A 197 -24.31 9.98 22.21
CA GLU A 197 -25.31 10.95 22.68
C GLU A 197 -26.23 11.45 21.55
N ALA A 198 -25.70 11.67 20.35
CA ALA A 198 -26.47 12.12 19.19
C ALA A 198 -27.15 10.98 18.40
N TYR A 199 -27.11 9.73 18.88
CA TYR A 199 -27.72 8.60 18.18
C TYR A 199 -29.24 8.72 18.03
N PRO A 200 -30.03 9.10 19.06
CA PRO A 200 -31.49 9.15 18.95
C PRO A 200 -31.99 10.01 17.78
N ASP A 201 -31.36 11.16 17.55
CA ASP A 201 -31.69 12.07 16.44
C ASP A 201 -31.37 11.46 15.07
N ASN A 202 -30.37 10.57 15.01
CA ASN A 202 -29.81 10.03 13.78
C ASN A 202 -30.10 8.53 13.56
N ALA A 203 -30.86 7.89 14.45
CA ALA A 203 -31.02 6.43 14.48
C ALA A 203 -31.51 5.86 13.13
N ALA A 204 -32.52 6.50 12.53
CA ALA A 204 -33.07 6.08 11.24
C ALA A 204 -32.05 6.20 10.08
N ASP A 205 -31.26 7.27 10.07
CA ASP A 205 -30.26 7.52 9.04
C ASP A 205 -29.03 6.62 9.20
N MET A 206 -28.58 6.38 10.44
CA MET A 206 -27.52 5.43 10.72
C MET A 206 -27.94 4.00 10.34
N LEU A 207 -29.13 3.54 10.75
CA LEU A 207 -29.61 2.20 10.37
C LEU A 207 -29.78 2.04 8.85
N ARG A 208 -30.15 3.11 8.13
CA ARG A 208 -30.14 3.11 6.65
C ARG A 208 -28.74 2.84 6.10
N VAL A 209 -27.73 3.53 6.61
CA VAL A 209 -26.33 3.34 6.19
C VAL A 209 -25.85 1.92 6.50
N ILE A 210 -26.16 1.39 7.70
CA ILE A 210 -25.82 0.01 8.07
C ILE A 210 -26.51 -1.01 7.14
N ARG A 211 -27.79 -0.79 6.77
CA ARG A 211 -28.47 -1.63 5.77
C ARG A 211 -27.80 -1.56 4.40
N ASN A 212 -27.30 -0.41 3.97
CA ASN A 212 -26.58 -0.28 2.70
C ASN A 212 -25.24 -1.02 2.71
N HIS A 213 -24.47 -0.91 3.79
CA HIS A 213 -23.24 -1.70 3.96
C HIS A 213 -23.54 -3.21 3.95
N ARG A 214 -24.56 -3.64 4.70
CA ARG A 214 -25.03 -5.03 4.69
C ARG A 214 -25.44 -5.47 3.29
N ARG A 215 -26.23 -4.66 2.56
CA ARG A 215 -26.58 -4.96 1.16
C ARG A 215 -25.33 -5.17 0.33
N ALA A 216 -24.37 -4.24 0.36
CA ALA A 216 -23.12 -4.39 -0.39
C ALA A 216 -22.37 -5.70 -0.06
N ALA A 217 -22.40 -6.15 1.20
CA ALA A 217 -21.77 -7.41 1.62
C ALA A 217 -22.50 -8.65 1.07
N TYR A 218 -23.79 -8.53 0.77
CA TYR A 218 -24.62 -9.54 0.13
C TYR A 218 -24.57 -9.52 -1.41
N GLY A 219 -23.86 -8.58 -2.04
CA GLY A 219 -23.60 -8.62 -3.48
C GLY A 219 -24.64 -8.06 -4.47
N PRO A 220 -25.79 -7.43 -4.11
CA PRO A 220 -26.71 -6.86 -5.08
C PRO A 220 -26.14 -5.58 -5.70
N LYS A 221 -26.43 -5.37 -6.99
CA LYS A 221 -26.04 -4.17 -7.74
C LYS A 221 -27.00 -2.98 -7.51
N ASP A 222 -28.19 -3.25 -7.01
CA ASP A 222 -29.26 -2.27 -6.77
C ASP A 222 -29.91 -2.45 -5.40
N GLY A 223 -30.98 -1.69 -5.14
CA GLY A 223 -31.74 -1.77 -3.88
C GLY A 223 -31.15 -0.97 -2.71
N TYR A 224 -30.12 -0.15 -2.96
CA TYR A 224 -29.55 0.74 -1.96
C TYR A 224 -30.49 1.90 -1.60
N GLU A 225 -30.54 2.25 -0.32
CA GLU A 225 -31.41 3.31 0.21
C GLU A 225 -30.72 4.67 0.16
N LYS A 226 -31.29 5.59 -0.63
CA LYS A 226 -30.85 7.00 -0.74
C LYS A 226 -29.36 7.14 -1.08
N LEU A 227 -28.88 6.33 -2.04
CA LEU A 227 -27.58 6.53 -2.67
C LEU A 227 -27.79 7.10 -4.07
N SER A 228 -27.07 8.17 -4.40
CA SER A 228 -27.09 8.80 -5.72
C SER A 228 -26.29 7.98 -6.75
N ILE A 229 -25.30 7.23 -6.28
CA ILE A 229 -24.44 6.35 -7.07
C ILE A 229 -24.37 5.00 -6.35
N ALA A 230 -24.72 3.92 -7.05
CA ALA A 230 -24.58 2.58 -6.51
C ALA A 230 -23.09 2.25 -6.32
N PRO A 231 -22.69 1.68 -5.17
CA PRO A 231 -21.31 1.29 -4.95
C PRO A 231 -20.97 0.01 -5.73
N VAL A 232 -19.68 -0.35 -5.75
CA VAL A 232 -19.24 -1.70 -6.18
C VAL A 232 -19.54 -2.68 -5.05
N PRO A 233 -20.47 -3.63 -5.18
CA PRO A 233 -20.76 -4.59 -4.12
C PRO A 233 -19.68 -5.69 -4.02
N LEU A 234 -19.71 -6.50 -2.95
CA LEU A 234 -18.84 -7.67 -2.84
C LEU A 234 -19.23 -8.71 -3.90
N ASP A 235 -18.30 -9.04 -4.78
CA ASP A 235 -18.47 -10.14 -5.73
C ASP A 235 -18.03 -11.46 -5.10
N HIS A 236 -19.00 -12.25 -4.63
CA HIS A 236 -18.71 -13.52 -3.95
C HIS A 236 -18.03 -14.54 -4.85
N ALA A 237 -18.20 -14.45 -6.18
CA ALA A 237 -17.59 -15.38 -7.11
C ALA A 237 -16.07 -15.18 -7.24
N THR A 238 -15.58 -13.98 -6.89
CA THR A 238 -14.15 -13.66 -6.95
C THR A 238 -13.46 -13.82 -5.61
N VAL A 239 -14.18 -14.03 -4.50
CA VAL A 239 -13.55 -14.22 -3.19
C VAL A 239 -12.87 -15.60 -3.16
N PRO A 240 -11.54 -15.68 -2.94
CA PRO A 240 -10.81 -16.96 -3.04
C PRO A 240 -11.21 -18.02 -2.00
N ASP A 241 -11.81 -17.59 -0.90
CA ASP A 241 -12.28 -18.46 0.18
C ASP A 241 -13.73 -18.09 0.56
N ALA A 242 -14.64 -19.03 0.34
CA ALA A 242 -16.07 -18.84 0.64
C ALA A 242 -16.34 -18.49 2.11
N ARG A 243 -15.48 -18.94 3.05
CA ARG A 243 -15.63 -18.62 4.48
C ARG A 243 -15.51 -17.13 4.76
N LEU A 244 -14.73 -16.38 3.95
CA LEU A 244 -14.63 -14.93 4.05
C LEU A 244 -15.94 -14.25 3.65
N THR A 245 -16.61 -14.76 2.62
CA THR A 245 -17.94 -14.27 2.22
C THR A 245 -18.97 -14.51 3.32
N GLU A 246 -18.96 -15.71 3.92
CA GLU A 246 -19.85 -16.05 5.03
C GLU A 246 -19.59 -15.17 6.26
N ALA A 247 -18.32 -14.95 6.60
CA ALA A 247 -17.92 -14.06 7.68
C ALA A 247 -18.34 -12.61 7.45
N ALA A 248 -18.17 -12.10 6.22
CA ALA A 248 -18.62 -10.75 5.86
C ALA A 248 -20.13 -10.59 6.04
N ARG A 249 -20.94 -11.54 5.57
CA ARG A 249 -22.40 -11.52 5.74
C ARG A 249 -22.78 -11.58 7.22
N ARG A 250 -22.21 -12.54 7.96
CA ARG A 250 -22.44 -12.71 9.41
C ARG A 250 -22.12 -11.44 10.20
N ALA A 251 -21.00 -10.79 9.90
CA ALA A 251 -20.58 -9.56 10.57
C ALA A 251 -21.63 -8.43 10.40
N TRP A 252 -22.17 -8.26 9.20
CA TRP A 252 -23.18 -7.24 8.93
C TRP A 252 -24.59 -7.62 9.40
N ASP A 253 -24.94 -8.91 9.40
CA ASP A 253 -26.17 -9.41 10.03
C ASP A 253 -26.19 -9.12 11.53
N ARG A 254 -25.08 -9.45 12.21
CA ARG A 254 -24.87 -9.15 13.62
C ARG A 254 -24.93 -7.63 13.90
N ALA A 255 -24.28 -6.82 13.05
CA ALA A 255 -24.26 -5.37 13.22
C ALA A 255 -25.67 -4.74 13.09
N ILE A 256 -26.48 -5.18 12.13
CA ILE A 256 -27.84 -4.64 11.98
C ILE A 256 -28.77 -5.13 13.09
N GLU A 257 -28.71 -6.41 13.47
CA GLU A 257 -29.54 -7.00 14.52
C GLU A 257 -29.33 -6.26 15.85
N LEU A 258 -28.08 -6.18 16.30
CA LEU A 258 -27.75 -5.50 17.55
C LEU A 258 -27.98 -4.00 17.48
N GLY A 259 -27.65 -3.37 16.34
CA GLY A 259 -27.85 -1.94 16.14
C GLY A 259 -29.31 -1.52 16.19
N GLN A 260 -30.24 -2.38 15.75
CA GLN A 260 -31.67 -2.15 15.88
C GLN A 260 -32.15 -2.24 17.32
N SER A 261 -31.58 -3.16 18.11
CA SER A 261 -31.97 -3.37 19.50
C SER A 261 -31.36 -2.35 20.48
N HIS A 262 -30.13 -1.92 20.25
CA HIS A 262 -29.34 -1.19 21.24
C HIS A 262 -28.78 0.15 20.74
N GLY A 263 -28.90 0.43 19.44
CA GLY A 263 -28.17 1.52 18.81
C GLY A 263 -26.68 1.23 18.68
N PHE A 264 -25.87 2.27 18.47
CA PHE A 264 -24.43 2.15 18.29
C PHE A 264 -23.69 3.08 19.21
N ARG A 265 -22.54 2.64 19.73
CA ARG A 265 -21.66 3.46 20.56
C ARG A 265 -20.86 4.49 19.77
N ASN A 266 -20.67 4.29 18.46
CA ASN A 266 -19.76 5.08 17.63
C ASN A 266 -20.45 5.51 16.33
N ALA A 267 -20.43 6.80 16.01
CA ALA A 267 -21.04 7.31 14.77
C ALA A 267 -20.27 6.94 13.49
N GLN A 268 -18.95 6.73 13.61
CA GLN A 268 -18.05 6.21 12.58
C GLN A 268 -17.09 5.24 13.27
N SER A 269 -16.73 4.13 12.63
CA SER A 269 -15.92 3.07 13.25
C SER A 269 -14.60 2.78 12.51
N THR A 270 -14.57 3.00 11.20
CA THR A 270 -13.49 2.50 10.32
C THR A 270 -13.08 3.51 9.26
N VAL A 271 -11.78 3.52 8.95
CA VAL A 271 -11.13 4.29 7.88
C VAL A 271 -9.92 3.49 7.36
N ILE A 272 -9.45 3.75 6.14
CA ILE A 272 -8.11 3.27 5.74
C ILE A 272 -7.17 4.48 5.75
N ALA A 273 -6.40 4.62 6.82
CA ALA A 273 -5.46 5.71 7.03
C ALA A 273 -4.09 5.44 6.39
N PRO A 274 -3.28 6.47 6.14
CA PRO A 274 -1.91 6.26 5.69
C PRO A 274 -1.07 5.67 6.84
N THR A 275 -0.43 4.54 6.59
CA THR A 275 0.35 3.81 7.60
C THR A 275 1.85 3.98 7.41
N GLY A 276 2.32 5.14 6.93
CA GLY A 276 3.73 5.36 6.58
C GLY A 276 4.70 5.05 7.73
N THR A 277 4.58 5.77 8.85
CA THR A 277 5.47 5.57 10.00
C THR A 277 5.18 4.27 10.75
N ILE A 278 3.92 3.99 11.05
CA ILE A 278 3.54 2.79 11.82
C ILE A 278 3.74 1.50 11.04
N GLY A 279 3.61 1.52 9.72
CA GLY A 279 3.85 0.37 8.85
C GLY A 279 5.30 -0.07 8.91
N LEU A 280 6.25 0.86 8.99
CA LEU A 280 7.66 0.55 9.23
C LEU A 280 7.89 -0.10 10.60
N VAL A 281 7.14 0.32 11.63
CA VAL A 281 7.22 -0.27 12.98
C VAL A 281 6.60 -1.67 13.02
N MET A 282 5.58 -1.92 12.21
CA MET A 282 4.89 -3.20 12.10
C MET A 282 5.49 -4.15 11.04
N ASP A 283 6.65 -3.82 10.48
CA ASP A 283 7.31 -4.55 9.37
C ASP A 283 6.36 -4.82 8.19
N CYS A 284 5.56 -3.83 7.80
CA CYS A 284 4.70 -3.91 6.62
C CYS A 284 5.51 -3.68 5.34
N ASP A 285 5.33 -4.54 4.34
CA ASP A 285 5.91 -4.33 3.00
C ASP A 285 5.14 -3.25 2.23
N THR A 286 3.82 -3.16 2.43
CA THR A 286 2.96 -2.13 1.82
C THR A 286 2.15 -1.34 2.87
N THR A 287 1.85 -0.09 2.56
CA THR A 287 1.14 0.83 3.48
C THR A 287 -0.35 0.85 3.21
N GLY A 288 -1.19 0.76 4.25
CA GLY A 288 -2.64 0.85 4.09
C GLY A 288 -3.19 -0.12 3.05
N ILE A 289 -3.88 0.43 2.05
CA ILE A 289 -4.40 -0.30 0.88
C ILE A 289 -3.43 -0.32 -0.32
N GLU A 290 -2.27 0.34 -0.23
CA GLU A 290 -1.33 0.50 -1.34
C GLU A 290 -0.75 -0.86 -1.81
N PRO A 291 -0.50 -1.01 -3.13
CA PRO A 291 0.41 -2.04 -3.61
C PRO A 291 1.84 -1.70 -3.19
N ASP A 292 2.78 -2.59 -3.47
CA ASP A 292 4.18 -2.25 -3.24
C ASP A 292 4.65 -1.16 -4.22
N PHE A 293 5.51 -0.27 -3.75
CA PHE A 293 6.05 0.82 -4.56
C PHE A 293 7.17 0.32 -5.48
N ALA A 294 8.05 -0.54 -4.95
CA ALA A 294 9.16 -1.13 -5.69
C ALA A 294 9.66 -2.40 -4.99
N LEU A 295 9.99 -3.42 -5.78
CA LEU A 295 10.45 -4.74 -5.30
C LEU A 295 11.76 -4.70 -4.50
N VAL A 296 12.67 -3.79 -4.86
CA VAL A 296 13.94 -3.59 -4.17
C VAL A 296 14.03 -2.15 -3.67
N LYS A 297 14.20 -2.01 -2.35
CA LYS A 297 14.25 -0.73 -1.64
C LYS A 297 15.65 -0.51 -1.07
N PHE A 298 16.04 0.76 -0.95
CA PHE A 298 17.34 1.13 -0.40
C PHE A 298 17.17 1.89 0.91
N LYS A 299 17.78 1.39 1.98
CA LYS A 299 17.79 2.05 3.29
C LYS A 299 19.11 2.76 3.50
N LYS A 300 19.07 4.08 3.70
CA LYS A 300 20.25 4.87 4.07
C LYS A 300 20.61 4.59 5.53
N LEU A 301 21.87 4.28 5.81
CA LEU A 301 22.37 4.05 7.16
C LEU A 301 22.79 5.37 7.82
N ALA A 302 22.65 5.45 9.14
CA ALA A 302 23.02 6.65 9.91
C ALA A 302 24.51 7.03 9.78
N GLY A 303 25.39 6.05 9.53
CA GLY A 303 26.82 6.24 9.29
C GLY A 303 27.21 6.51 7.83
N GLY A 304 26.24 6.71 6.93
CA GLY A 304 26.47 6.75 5.48
C GLY A 304 26.42 5.36 4.83
N GLY A 305 26.28 5.32 3.51
CA GLY A 305 26.04 4.10 2.76
C GLY A 305 24.58 3.66 2.74
N TYR A 306 24.30 2.62 1.96
CA TYR A 306 22.95 2.10 1.73
C TYR A 306 22.92 0.58 1.84
N PHE A 307 21.76 0.06 2.26
CA PHE A 307 21.47 -1.36 2.33
C PHE A 307 20.29 -1.70 1.42
N LYS A 308 20.50 -2.70 0.54
CA LYS A 308 19.47 -3.22 -0.38
C LYS A 308 18.56 -4.19 0.37
N ILE A 309 17.25 -3.97 0.28
CA ILE A 309 16.22 -4.83 0.88
C ILE A 309 15.28 -5.23 -0.23
N ILE A 310 15.19 -6.54 -0.52
CA ILE A 310 14.09 -7.07 -1.32
C ILE A 310 12.84 -7.13 -0.44
N ASN A 311 11.69 -6.84 -1.05
CA ASN A 311 10.39 -7.07 -0.45
C ASN A 311 10.31 -8.54 0.05
N GLN A 312 9.99 -8.72 1.33
CA GLN A 312 10.02 -10.02 1.99
C GLN A 312 8.91 -10.96 1.50
N THR A 313 7.88 -10.41 0.84
CA THR A 313 6.81 -11.19 0.22
C THR A 313 7.20 -11.84 -1.09
N VAL A 314 8.27 -11.38 -1.77
CA VAL A 314 8.71 -11.97 -3.05
C VAL A 314 9.13 -13.45 -2.89
N PRO A 315 10.01 -13.82 -1.93
CA PRO A 315 10.31 -15.23 -1.68
C PRO A 315 9.09 -16.08 -1.36
N GLU A 316 8.14 -15.54 -0.59
CA GLU A 316 6.93 -16.26 -0.21
C GLU A 316 5.99 -16.48 -1.40
N ALA A 317 5.80 -15.46 -2.22
CA ALA A 317 5.02 -15.51 -3.45
C ALA A 317 5.59 -16.58 -4.39
N LEU A 318 6.91 -16.60 -4.60
CA LEU A 318 7.56 -17.60 -5.46
C LEU A 318 7.30 -19.03 -4.96
N ARG A 319 7.32 -19.23 -3.64
CA ARG A 319 7.01 -20.54 -3.05
C ARG A 319 5.54 -20.95 -3.27
N VAL A 320 4.60 -20.02 -3.09
CA VAL A 320 3.15 -20.26 -3.35
C VAL A 320 2.90 -20.56 -4.83
N LEU A 321 3.63 -19.89 -5.73
CA LEU A 321 3.58 -20.09 -7.17
C LEU A 321 4.28 -21.39 -7.64
N GLY A 322 4.87 -22.15 -6.71
CA GLY A 322 5.42 -23.48 -6.96
C GLY A 322 6.87 -23.51 -7.42
N TYR A 323 7.62 -22.42 -7.29
CA TYR A 323 9.06 -22.41 -7.57
C TYR A 323 9.84 -23.13 -6.46
N SER A 324 10.84 -23.91 -6.85
CA SER A 324 11.81 -24.51 -5.93
C SER A 324 12.67 -23.44 -5.23
N LEU A 325 13.35 -23.82 -4.15
CA LEU A 325 14.26 -22.90 -3.44
C LEU A 325 15.40 -22.40 -4.35
N GLU A 326 15.86 -23.23 -5.28
CA GLU A 326 16.93 -22.88 -6.22
C GLU A 326 16.43 -21.89 -7.29
N GLU A 327 15.27 -22.15 -7.89
CA GLU A 327 14.64 -21.22 -8.84
C GLU A 327 14.32 -19.88 -8.16
N ALA A 328 13.72 -19.92 -6.96
CA ALA A 328 13.40 -18.70 -6.21
C ALA A 328 14.66 -17.90 -5.89
N LYS A 329 15.74 -18.57 -5.48
CA LYS A 329 17.03 -17.91 -5.23
C LYS A 329 17.59 -17.26 -6.50
N ALA A 330 17.56 -17.96 -7.65
CA ALA A 330 18.04 -17.41 -8.90
C ALA A 330 17.24 -16.16 -9.34
N ILE A 331 15.92 -16.18 -9.14
CA ILE A 331 15.02 -15.05 -9.43
C ILE A 331 15.31 -13.87 -8.49
N ILE A 332 15.49 -14.13 -7.19
CA ILE A 332 15.82 -13.10 -6.19
C ILE A 332 17.19 -12.49 -6.46
N ASP A 333 18.21 -13.32 -6.73
CA ASP A 333 19.57 -12.87 -7.03
C ASP A 333 19.62 -12.04 -8.31
N TYR A 334 18.79 -12.34 -9.31
CA TYR A 334 18.65 -11.51 -10.51
C TYR A 334 18.15 -10.09 -10.16
N ALA A 335 17.21 -9.97 -9.24
CA ALA A 335 16.65 -8.68 -8.83
C ALA A 335 17.61 -7.88 -7.94
N VAL A 336 18.20 -8.53 -6.93
CA VAL A 336 19.01 -7.90 -5.86
C VAL A 336 20.49 -7.78 -6.25
N GLY A 337 20.96 -8.66 -7.12
CA GLY A 337 22.37 -8.82 -7.46
C GLY A 337 23.14 -9.65 -6.43
N LEU A 338 24.26 -10.22 -6.87
CA LEU A 338 25.09 -11.12 -6.06
C LEU A 338 26.10 -10.41 -5.17
N ALA A 339 26.16 -9.08 -5.23
CA ALA A 339 27.08 -8.24 -4.47
C ALA A 339 28.57 -8.65 -4.61
N THR A 340 28.95 -9.23 -5.76
CA THR A 340 30.31 -9.65 -6.06
C THR A 340 30.61 -9.51 -7.55
N LEU A 341 31.88 -9.32 -7.90
CA LEU A 341 32.36 -9.32 -9.28
C LEU A 341 33.25 -10.53 -9.61
N ARG A 342 33.37 -11.52 -8.72
CA ARG A 342 34.28 -12.67 -8.90
C ARG A 342 34.13 -13.37 -10.26
N THR A 343 32.89 -13.66 -10.62
CA THR A 343 32.51 -14.40 -11.83
C THR A 343 31.52 -13.62 -12.70
N ALA A 344 31.52 -12.30 -12.56
CA ALA A 344 30.62 -11.44 -13.34
C ALA A 344 30.96 -11.49 -14.85
N PRO A 345 29.98 -11.31 -15.74
CA PRO A 345 30.24 -11.17 -17.17
C PRO A 345 30.95 -9.84 -17.46
N GLY A 346 31.96 -9.87 -18.34
CA GLY A 346 32.72 -8.68 -18.74
C GLY A 346 33.70 -8.19 -17.67
N VAL A 347 33.23 -7.38 -16.71
CA VAL A 347 34.06 -6.87 -15.61
C VAL A 347 34.07 -7.87 -14.45
N ASN A 348 35.18 -8.60 -14.26
CA ASN A 348 35.33 -9.57 -13.18
C ASN A 348 36.76 -9.62 -12.65
N HIS A 349 37.03 -10.48 -11.66
CA HIS A 349 38.37 -10.55 -11.04
C HIS A 349 39.45 -10.93 -12.04
N GLU A 350 39.16 -11.79 -13.02
CA GLU A 350 40.13 -12.17 -14.06
C GLU A 350 40.43 -10.98 -14.99
N SER A 351 39.39 -10.33 -15.53
CA SER A 351 39.57 -9.20 -16.45
C SER A 351 40.14 -7.95 -15.75
N LEU A 352 39.82 -7.73 -14.48
CA LEU A 352 40.42 -6.67 -13.66
C LEU A 352 41.90 -6.95 -13.37
N ARG A 353 42.31 -8.19 -13.09
CA ARG A 353 43.73 -8.57 -12.97
C ARG A 353 44.48 -8.31 -14.26
N ALA A 354 43.89 -8.64 -15.40
CA ALA A 354 44.48 -8.34 -16.72
C ALA A 354 44.66 -6.82 -16.96
N LYS A 355 43.90 -5.97 -16.27
CA LYS A 355 44.03 -4.50 -16.27
C LYS A 355 44.94 -3.96 -15.16
N GLY A 356 45.57 -4.81 -14.35
CA GLY A 356 46.54 -4.43 -13.33
C GLY A 356 45.98 -4.29 -11.90
N PHE A 357 44.75 -4.73 -11.63
CA PHE A 357 44.24 -4.78 -10.26
C PHE A 357 44.95 -5.84 -9.41
N THR A 358 45.47 -5.42 -8.25
CA THR A 358 46.08 -6.32 -7.27
C THR A 358 45.01 -6.96 -6.37
N GLU A 359 45.37 -8.05 -5.68
CA GLU A 359 44.47 -8.71 -4.72
C GLU A 359 44.01 -7.78 -3.60
N GLU A 360 44.85 -6.83 -3.19
CA GLU A 360 44.48 -5.79 -2.22
C GLU A 360 43.35 -4.90 -2.76
N LYS A 361 43.47 -4.42 -4.00
CA LYS A 361 42.44 -3.57 -4.62
C LYS A 361 41.16 -4.33 -4.91
N LEU A 362 41.25 -5.60 -5.31
CA LEU A 362 40.07 -6.45 -5.48
C LEU A 362 39.32 -6.65 -4.17
N LYS A 363 40.02 -6.83 -3.03
CA LYS A 363 39.38 -6.90 -1.71
C LYS A 363 38.67 -5.61 -1.33
N LEU A 364 39.28 -4.45 -1.60
CA LEU A 364 38.64 -3.15 -1.35
C LEU A 364 37.37 -2.98 -2.18
N VAL A 365 37.41 -3.31 -3.48
CA VAL A 365 36.25 -3.32 -4.35
C VAL A 365 35.16 -4.22 -3.77
N GLU A 366 35.46 -5.50 -3.52
CA GLU A 366 34.48 -6.48 -3.00
C GLU A 366 33.82 -6.03 -1.68
N SER A 367 34.59 -5.42 -0.77
CA SER A 367 34.06 -4.93 0.51
C SER A 367 33.02 -3.81 0.36
N SER A 368 33.00 -3.12 -0.78
CA SER A 368 32.11 -1.98 -1.05
C SER A 368 30.88 -2.36 -1.87
N LEU A 369 30.92 -3.47 -2.63
CA LEU A 369 29.89 -3.86 -3.60
C LEU A 369 28.50 -4.10 -2.98
N ALA A 370 28.43 -4.61 -1.75
CA ALA A 370 27.16 -4.88 -1.07
C ALA A 370 26.29 -3.62 -0.90
N SER A 371 26.93 -2.45 -0.80
CA SER A 371 26.27 -1.15 -0.62
C SER A 371 26.10 -0.36 -1.93
N ALA A 372 26.61 -0.88 -3.04
CA ALA A 372 26.66 -0.18 -4.31
C ALA A 372 25.32 -0.26 -5.08
N PHE A 373 24.86 0.90 -5.57
CA PHE A 373 23.74 1.00 -6.53
C PHE A 373 24.18 0.74 -7.96
N ASP A 374 25.40 1.15 -8.26
CA ASP A 374 26.02 1.04 -9.56
C ASP A 374 27.50 0.73 -9.32
N ILE A 375 28.05 -0.28 -10.00
CA ILE A 375 29.42 -0.71 -9.76
C ILE A 375 30.42 0.42 -10.00
N LYS A 376 30.10 1.38 -10.88
CA LYS A 376 30.93 2.56 -11.15
C LYS A 376 31.22 3.37 -9.88
N PHE A 377 30.28 3.39 -8.93
CA PHE A 377 30.48 4.10 -7.67
C PHE A 377 31.50 3.43 -6.75
N VAL A 378 31.87 2.18 -7.01
CA VAL A 378 32.95 1.50 -6.27
C VAL A 378 34.31 1.75 -6.93
N PHE A 379 34.34 1.94 -8.25
CA PHE A 379 35.54 2.23 -9.01
C PHE A 379 35.84 3.73 -9.02
N ASN A 380 36.21 4.26 -7.85
CA ASN A 380 36.51 5.68 -7.67
C ASN A 380 37.85 5.89 -6.94
N ARG A 381 38.33 7.15 -6.92
CA ARG A 381 39.60 7.53 -6.30
C ARG A 381 39.67 7.33 -4.78
N TRP A 382 38.54 7.45 -4.08
CA TRP A 382 38.45 7.26 -2.63
C TRP A 382 38.60 5.79 -2.24
N THR A 383 38.04 4.88 -3.04
CA THR A 383 38.12 3.44 -2.80
C THR A 383 39.47 2.87 -3.23
N LEU A 384 40.02 3.31 -4.37
CA LEU A 384 41.21 2.71 -4.96
C LEU A 384 42.52 3.45 -4.61
N GLY A 385 42.44 4.73 -4.28
CA GLY A 385 43.56 5.60 -3.93
C GLY A 385 44.30 6.16 -5.15
N ASP A 386 44.67 7.44 -5.09
CA ASP A 386 45.29 8.18 -6.21
C ASP A 386 46.58 7.50 -6.72
N ASP A 387 47.40 6.93 -5.83
CA ASP A 387 48.61 6.20 -6.22
C ASP A 387 48.32 5.06 -7.19
N PHE A 388 47.24 4.31 -6.96
CA PHE A 388 46.86 3.21 -7.83
C PHE A 388 46.31 3.71 -9.17
N LEU A 389 45.52 4.80 -9.17
CA LEU A 389 45.02 5.40 -10.40
C LEU A 389 46.17 5.90 -11.29
N LEU A 390 47.13 6.62 -10.70
CA LEU A 390 48.22 7.27 -11.45
C LEU A 390 49.33 6.28 -11.84
N LYS A 391 49.79 5.43 -10.91
CA LYS A 391 50.93 4.53 -11.15
C LYS A 391 50.50 3.15 -11.63
N GLY A 392 49.40 2.62 -11.10
CA GLY A 392 48.87 1.30 -11.44
C GLY A 392 48.11 1.31 -12.76
N LEU A 393 47.08 2.15 -12.86
CA LEU A 393 46.21 2.25 -14.04
C LEU A 393 46.70 3.26 -15.08
N LYS A 394 47.76 4.02 -14.77
CA LYS A 394 48.42 4.98 -15.68
C LYS A 394 47.49 6.08 -16.21
N LEU A 395 46.54 6.51 -15.38
CA LEU A 395 45.70 7.68 -15.68
C LEU A 395 46.50 8.97 -15.47
N THR A 396 46.17 10.02 -16.23
CA THR A 396 46.74 11.35 -15.97
C THR A 396 46.16 11.97 -14.70
N ALA A 397 46.85 12.95 -14.12
CA ALA A 397 46.36 13.67 -12.95
C ALA A 397 45.02 14.37 -13.22
N GLU A 398 44.84 14.89 -14.43
CA GLU A 398 43.60 15.51 -14.88
C GLU A 398 42.46 14.49 -14.98
N GLN A 399 42.72 13.30 -15.54
CA GLN A 399 41.74 12.23 -15.63
C GLN A 399 41.30 11.73 -14.25
N ALA A 400 42.26 11.51 -13.34
CA ALA A 400 41.98 11.02 -11.99
C ALA A 400 41.24 12.05 -11.12
N ALA A 401 41.37 13.34 -11.44
CA ALA A 401 40.69 14.44 -10.74
C ALA A 401 39.30 14.79 -11.33
N ALA A 402 38.93 14.22 -12.49
CA ALA A 402 37.65 14.51 -13.14
C ALA A 402 36.46 14.07 -12.26
N PRO A 403 35.50 14.97 -11.94
CA PRO A 403 34.36 14.65 -11.09
C PRO A 403 33.43 13.56 -11.65
N ASP A 404 33.44 13.39 -12.97
CA ASP A 404 32.59 12.50 -13.75
C ASP A 404 33.34 11.29 -14.34
N LEU A 405 34.53 10.98 -13.82
CA LEU A 405 35.34 9.85 -14.30
C LEU A 405 34.59 8.52 -14.19
N ASP A 406 34.26 7.92 -15.33
CA ASP A 406 33.92 6.51 -15.45
C ASP A 406 35.21 5.68 -15.57
N LEU A 407 35.74 5.24 -14.42
CA LEU A 407 37.04 4.57 -14.36
C LEU A 407 37.07 3.28 -15.19
N LEU A 408 35.97 2.53 -15.22
CA LEU A 408 35.88 1.27 -15.96
C LEU A 408 35.97 1.51 -17.47
N ALA A 409 35.28 2.55 -17.96
CA ALA A 409 35.38 2.96 -19.36
C ALA A 409 36.80 3.47 -19.68
N ALA A 410 37.41 4.25 -18.79
CA ALA A 410 38.76 4.80 -18.99
C ALA A 410 39.84 3.72 -19.11
N ILE A 411 39.69 2.59 -18.40
CA ILE A 411 40.60 1.44 -18.52
C ILE A 411 40.21 0.45 -19.63
N GLY A 412 39.22 0.81 -20.46
CA GLY A 412 38.91 0.12 -21.71
C GLY A 412 37.88 -1.01 -21.60
N PHE A 413 37.01 -1.00 -20.60
CA PHE A 413 35.80 -1.86 -20.62
C PHE A 413 34.72 -1.24 -21.51
N SER A 414 34.01 -2.08 -22.26
CA SER A 414 32.89 -1.61 -23.07
C SER A 414 31.69 -1.24 -22.18
N LYS A 415 30.81 -0.36 -22.67
CA LYS A 415 29.55 -0.04 -21.98
C LYS A 415 28.71 -1.30 -21.72
N GLN A 416 28.76 -2.27 -22.64
CA GLN A 416 28.02 -3.52 -22.52
C GLN A 416 28.58 -4.40 -21.39
N ASP A 417 29.90 -4.51 -21.26
CA ASP A 417 30.55 -5.28 -20.20
C ASP A 417 30.27 -4.68 -18.82
N ILE A 418 30.35 -3.34 -18.72
CA ILE A 418 30.07 -2.62 -17.48
C ILE A 418 28.61 -2.84 -17.07
N GLU A 419 27.67 -2.73 -17.99
CA GLU A 419 26.24 -2.92 -17.70
C GLU A 419 25.92 -4.38 -17.33
N ALA A 420 26.54 -5.36 -17.99
CA ALA A 420 26.37 -6.77 -17.66
C ALA A 420 26.91 -7.10 -16.26
N ALA A 421 28.11 -6.62 -15.92
CA ALA A 421 28.67 -6.75 -14.59
C ALA A 421 27.86 -6.00 -13.52
N ASN A 422 27.33 -4.83 -13.88
CA ASN A 422 26.48 -4.05 -12.99
C ASN A 422 25.20 -4.81 -12.63
N GLN A 423 24.53 -5.42 -13.60
CA GLN A 423 23.33 -6.23 -13.34
C GLN A 423 23.65 -7.46 -12.50
N TYR A 424 24.77 -8.13 -12.78
CA TYR A 424 25.20 -9.28 -12.00
C TYR A 424 25.45 -8.92 -10.52
N CYS A 425 26.15 -7.81 -10.27
CA CYS A 425 26.54 -7.41 -8.93
C CYS A 425 25.45 -6.64 -8.19
N CYS A 426 24.88 -5.61 -8.83
CA CYS A 426 23.94 -4.69 -8.23
C CYS A 426 22.49 -5.12 -8.39
N GLY A 427 22.17 -6.03 -9.33
CA GLY A 427 20.82 -6.52 -9.61
C GLY A 427 20.08 -5.67 -10.64
N THR A 428 19.01 -6.21 -11.20
CA THR A 428 18.16 -5.50 -12.17
C THR A 428 17.07 -4.66 -11.51
N MET A 429 16.83 -4.87 -10.21
CA MET A 429 15.73 -4.33 -9.40
C MET A 429 14.32 -4.75 -9.85
N THR A 430 14.20 -5.57 -10.90
CA THR A 430 12.93 -6.11 -11.42
C THR A 430 13.00 -7.62 -11.54
N LEU A 431 11.84 -8.27 -11.56
CA LEU A 431 11.74 -9.70 -11.89
C LEU A 431 11.52 -9.95 -13.39
N GLU A 432 11.32 -8.89 -14.19
CA GLU A 432 11.18 -9.02 -15.64
C GLU A 432 12.45 -9.60 -16.26
N GLY A 433 12.30 -10.74 -16.95
CA GLY A 433 13.41 -11.48 -17.56
C GLY A 433 14.25 -12.28 -16.57
N ALA A 434 13.81 -12.43 -15.32
CA ALA A 434 14.48 -13.28 -14.34
C ALA A 434 14.54 -14.74 -14.82
N PRO A 435 15.69 -15.43 -14.69
CA PRO A 435 15.86 -16.78 -15.19
C PRO A 435 14.90 -17.75 -14.46
N GLY A 436 14.13 -18.52 -15.24
CA GLY A 436 13.18 -19.50 -14.71
C GLY A 436 11.83 -18.93 -14.28
N LEU A 437 11.66 -17.60 -14.20
CA LEU A 437 10.36 -17.00 -13.88
C LEU A 437 9.42 -17.08 -15.09
N LYS A 438 8.26 -17.68 -14.89
CA LYS A 438 7.19 -17.76 -15.90
C LYS A 438 6.52 -16.40 -16.09
N GLU A 439 6.28 -16.02 -17.34
CA GLU A 439 5.63 -14.75 -17.68
C GLU A 439 4.22 -14.61 -17.06
N GLU A 440 3.47 -15.71 -16.97
CA GLU A 440 2.13 -15.75 -16.38
C GLU A 440 2.12 -15.36 -14.88
N HIS A 441 3.27 -15.46 -14.20
CA HIS A 441 3.42 -15.10 -12.79
C HIS A 441 3.89 -13.66 -12.58
N LEU A 442 4.36 -12.96 -13.62
CA LEU A 442 4.81 -11.56 -13.51
C LEU A 442 3.76 -10.62 -12.90
N PRO A 443 2.45 -10.71 -13.23
CA PRO A 443 1.44 -9.82 -12.66
C PRO A 443 1.36 -9.81 -11.13
N VAL A 444 1.81 -10.88 -10.45
CA VAL A 444 1.86 -10.96 -8.97
C VAL A 444 2.84 -9.92 -8.40
N PHE A 445 3.86 -9.55 -9.16
CA PHE A 445 4.96 -8.70 -8.74
C PHE A 445 4.87 -7.27 -9.30
N ASP A 446 3.76 -6.92 -9.98
CA ASP A 446 3.56 -5.57 -10.50
C ASP A 446 3.44 -4.58 -9.33
N CYS A 447 4.31 -3.57 -9.33
CA CYS A 447 4.32 -2.49 -8.34
C CYS A 447 3.58 -1.25 -8.84
N ALA A 448 3.44 -0.25 -7.98
CA ALA A 448 2.89 1.06 -8.32
C ALA A 448 3.68 1.80 -9.42
N ASN A 449 4.96 1.45 -9.59
CA ASN A 449 5.85 2.03 -10.59
C ASN A 449 6.72 0.95 -11.25
N PRO A 450 7.26 1.23 -12.46
CA PRO A 450 8.26 0.38 -13.08
C PRO A 450 9.45 0.17 -12.13
N CYS A 451 9.85 -1.08 -11.96
CA CYS A 451 10.95 -1.44 -11.08
C CYS A 451 12.28 -1.44 -11.83
N GLY A 452 13.27 -0.71 -11.31
CA GLY A 452 14.61 -0.66 -11.92
C GLY A 452 14.68 0.08 -13.27
N ARG A 453 15.84 0.03 -13.91
CA ARG A 453 16.07 0.68 -15.22
C ARG A 453 15.45 -0.09 -16.40
N LYS A 454 15.20 -1.39 -16.22
CA LYS A 454 14.74 -2.31 -17.27
C LYS A 454 13.26 -2.67 -17.15
N GLY A 455 12.66 -2.47 -15.98
CA GLY A 455 11.26 -2.80 -15.76
C GLY A 455 10.36 -1.95 -16.63
N LYS A 456 9.30 -2.57 -17.15
CA LYS A 456 8.27 -1.94 -17.97
C LYS A 456 6.88 -2.15 -17.38
N ARG A 457 6.72 -3.17 -16.53
CA ARG A 457 5.43 -3.49 -15.92
C ARG A 457 5.20 -2.65 -14.67
N PHE A 458 3.97 -2.20 -14.51
CA PHE A 458 3.47 -1.49 -13.35
C PHE A 458 1.94 -1.51 -13.36
N LEU A 459 1.35 -1.25 -12.20
CA LEU A 459 -0.09 -1.21 -12.01
C LEU A 459 -0.70 0.02 -12.69
N SER A 460 -1.79 -0.18 -13.42
CA SER A 460 -2.49 0.90 -14.12
C SER A 460 -3.21 1.83 -13.13
N VAL A 461 -3.48 3.06 -13.55
CA VAL A 461 -4.32 4.02 -12.79
C VAL A 461 -5.65 3.39 -12.39
N ASP A 462 -6.29 2.66 -13.31
CA ASP A 462 -7.56 1.99 -13.09
C ASP A 462 -7.46 0.89 -12.04
N SER A 463 -6.37 0.13 -11.99
CA SER A 463 -6.18 -0.92 -10.99
C SER A 463 -6.18 -0.37 -9.56
N HIS A 464 -5.55 0.80 -9.35
CA HIS A 464 -5.55 1.49 -8.05
C HIS A 464 -6.98 1.91 -7.66
N ILE A 465 -7.74 2.46 -8.60
CA ILE A 465 -9.11 2.93 -8.38
C ILE A 465 -10.07 1.76 -8.12
N GLN A 466 -9.96 0.67 -8.89
CA GLN A 466 -10.81 -0.50 -8.72
C GLN A 466 -10.55 -1.20 -7.38
N MET A 467 -9.30 -1.22 -6.90
CA MET A 467 -9.01 -1.72 -5.56
C MET A 467 -9.66 -0.85 -4.48
N MET A 468 -9.57 0.48 -4.58
CA MET A 468 -10.29 1.37 -3.67
C MET A 468 -11.80 1.12 -3.72
N ALA A 469 -12.36 0.93 -4.92
CA ALA A 469 -13.79 0.73 -5.11
C ALA A 469 -14.28 -0.58 -4.47
N ALA A 470 -13.45 -1.63 -4.47
CA ALA A 470 -13.77 -2.89 -3.80
C ALA A 470 -13.86 -2.75 -2.26
N ALA A 471 -13.09 -1.84 -1.66
CA ALA A 471 -13.07 -1.60 -0.21
C ALA A 471 -14.08 -0.51 0.24
N GLN A 472 -14.24 0.54 -0.54
CA GLN A 472 -15.04 1.74 -0.21
C GLN A 472 -16.46 1.49 0.32
N PRO A 473 -17.30 0.59 -0.25
CA PRO A 473 -18.66 0.33 0.26
C PRO A 473 -18.67 -0.20 1.68
N PHE A 474 -17.54 -0.66 2.20
CA PHE A 474 -17.42 -1.28 3.51
C PHE A 474 -16.73 -0.38 4.52
N ILE A 475 -16.30 0.83 4.15
CA ILE A 475 -15.67 1.78 5.07
C ILE A 475 -16.66 2.87 5.47
N SER A 476 -16.78 3.12 6.78
CA SER A 476 -17.65 4.18 7.30
C SER A 476 -17.11 5.59 7.03
N GLY A 477 -15.80 5.80 7.20
CA GLY A 477 -15.09 6.99 6.68
C GLY A 477 -14.66 6.81 5.22
N ALA A 478 -13.42 7.10 4.88
CA ALA A 478 -12.87 7.00 3.52
C ALA A 478 -11.49 6.30 3.50
N ILE A 479 -10.82 6.37 2.36
CA ILE A 479 -9.56 5.68 2.07
C ILE A 479 -8.52 6.73 1.73
N SER A 480 -7.45 6.81 2.50
CA SER A 480 -6.24 7.53 2.16
C SER A 480 -5.36 6.63 1.29
N LYS A 481 -5.40 6.88 -0.01
CA LYS A 481 -4.57 6.20 -1.01
C LYS A 481 -4.26 7.19 -2.12
N THR A 482 -3.00 7.22 -2.57
CA THR A 482 -2.66 7.94 -3.79
C THR A 482 -2.74 7.02 -5.01
N ILE A 483 -3.12 7.59 -6.14
CA ILE A 483 -3.09 6.89 -7.41
C ILE A 483 -1.79 7.29 -8.13
N ASN A 484 -0.85 6.36 -8.18
CA ASN A 484 0.40 6.54 -8.88
C ASN A 484 0.14 6.66 -10.37
N MET A 485 0.65 7.74 -10.95
CA MET A 485 0.58 8.02 -12.37
C MET A 485 2.00 8.01 -12.95
N PRO A 486 2.22 7.40 -14.12
CA PRO A 486 3.51 7.45 -14.78
C PRO A 486 3.87 8.89 -15.19
N ASN A 487 5.16 9.14 -15.41
CA ASN A 487 5.66 10.45 -15.85
C ASN A 487 4.98 10.91 -17.16
N GLU A 488 4.63 9.97 -18.02
CA GLU A 488 3.97 10.19 -19.31
C GLU A 488 2.48 10.48 -19.20
N ALA A 489 1.87 10.37 -18.00
CA ALA A 489 0.46 10.65 -17.79
C ALA A 489 0.09 12.08 -18.22
N THR A 490 -1.07 12.21 -18.86
CA THR A 490 -1.58 13.46 -19.42
C THR A 490 -2.63 14.11 -18.52
N VAL A 491 -2.99 15.35 -18.83
CA VAL A 491 -4.10 16.06 -18.18
C VAL A 491 -5.43 15.29 -18.35
N GLU A 492 -5.63 14.62 -19.48
CA GLU A 492 -6.84 13.80 -19.70
C GLU A 492 -6.85 12.56 -18.80
N ASP A 493 -5.69 11.94 -18.54
CA ASP A 493 -5.59 10.80 -17.63
C ASP A 493 -5.94 11.20 -16.19
N CYS A 494 -5.47 12.37 -15.73
CA CYS A 494 -5.87 12.95 -14.44
C CYS A 494 -7.38 13.20 -14.36
N LYS A 495 -8.00 13.73 -15.42
CA LYS A 495 -9.46 13.94 -15.45
C LYS A 495 -10.22 12.62 -15.50
N ALA A 496 -9.73 11.64 -16.25
CA ALA A 496 -10.35 10.33 -16.39
C ALA A 496 -10.33 9.56 -15.07
N SER A 497 -9.23 9.62 -14.31
CA SER A 497 -9.13 8.99 -12.99
C SER A 497 -10.18 9.54 -12.02
N TYR A 498 -10.36 10.86 -11.95
CA TYR A 498 -11.41 11.48 -11.13
C TYR A 498 -12.81 11.07 -11.56
N MET A 499 -13.07 11.01 -12.87
CA MET A 499 -14.36 10.59 -13.40
C MET A 499 -14.66 9.11 -13.11
N LEU A 500 -13.66 8.24 -13.20
CA LEU A 500 -13.80 6.83 -12.87
C LEU A 500 -14.08 6.65 -11.37
N SER A 501 -13.31 7.32 -10.51
CA SER A 501 -13.53 7.29 -9.05
C SER A 501 -14.94 7.76 -8.66
N TRP A 502 -15.43 8.84 -9.28
CA TRP A 502 -16.79 9.32 -9.08
C TRP A 502 -17.83 8.26 -9.45
N ARG A 503 -17.69 7.64 -10.64
CA ARG A 503 -18.62 6.62 -11.15
C ARG A 503 -18.64 5.36 -10.30
N LEU A 504 -17.53 5.04 -9.63
CA LEU A 504 -17.41 3.90 -8.74
C LEU A 504 -17.77 4.23 -7.28
N ALA A 505 -18.41 5.37 -7.03
CA ALA A 505 -18.83 5.82 -5.72
C ALA A 505 -17.69 5.89 -4.69
N LEU A 506 -16.48 6.28 -5.13
CA LEU A 506 -15.42 6.65 -4.19
C LEU A 506 -15.79 7.92 -3.44
N LYS A 507 -15.25 8.08 -2.22
CA LYS A 507 -15.44 9.29 -1.41
C LYS A 507 -14.39 10.36 -1.72
N ALA A 508 -13.17 9.95 -2.06
CA ALA A 508 -12.09 10.84 -2.44
C ALA A 508 -11.13 10.18 -3.45
N ASN A 509 -10.36 10.99 -4.15
CA ASN A 509 -9.27 10.60 -5.04
C ASN A 509 -8.13 11.62 -4.92
N ALA A 510 -6.91 11.13 -4.66
CA ALA A 510 -5.67 11.89 -4.69
C ALA A 510 -4.68 11.25 -5.65
N LEU A 511 -3.89 12.06 -6.34
CA LEU A 511 -2.92 11.61 -7.34
C LEU A 511 -1.50 11.65 -6.78
N TYR A 512 -0.61 10.86 -7.37
CA TYR A 512 0.82 10.96 -7.17
C TYR A 512 1.49 10.84 -8.53
N ARG A 513 2.26 11.85 -8.94
CA ARG A 513 2.94 11.90 -10.24
C ARG A 513 4.35 12.43 -10.09
#